data_AF-A0A2T5I7B2-F1
#
_entry.id   AF-A0A2T5I7B2-F1
#
_cell.length_a   1.000
_cell.length_b   1.000
_cell.length_c   1.000
_cell.angle_alpha   90.00
_cell.angle_beta   90.00
_cell.angle_gamma   90.00
#
_symmetry.space_group_name_H-M   'P 1'
#
loop_
_entity.id
_entity.type
_entity.pdbx_description
1 polymer ?
#
loop_
_entity_poly.entity_id
_entity_poly.type
_entity_poly.pdbx_seq_one_letter_code
_entity_poly.pdbx_strand_id
1 'polypeptide(L)'
;MKVPMNNFSTLNNFYWRIRYTRSKSEKRKFYRYVAKEKKRLIESGVDKEELRLLCRALSNTLNLHAERRLSQYRKDHFASN
;
A
#
# COMPACT_ATOMS: atom_id res chain seq x y z
N MET A 1 -11.12 -12.31 16.98
CA MET A 1 -10.70 -10.91 16.77
C MET A 1 -10.95 -10.58 15.31
N LYS A 2 -11.96 -9.76 14.98
CA LYS A 2 -12.30 -9.42 13.58
C LYS A 2 -11.17 -8.55 13.02
N VAL A 3 -10.40 -9.03 12.05
CA VAL A 3 -9.46 -8.18 11.31
C VAL A 3 -10.31 -7.09 10.65
N PRO A 4 -10.16 -5.80 11.02
CA PRO A 4 -10.90 -4.76 10.32
C PRO A 4 -10.52 -4.86 8.84
N MET A 5 -11.50 -4.79 7.93
CA MET A 5 -11.21 -4.63 6.51
C MET A 5 -10.37 -3.36 6.36
N ASN A 6 -9.05 -3.52 6.28
CA ASN A 6 -8.11 -2.41 6.20
C ASN A 6 -8.33 -1.70 4.87
N ASN A 7 -9.03 -0.57 4.93
CA ASN A 7 -9.37 0.19 3.74
C ASN A 7 -8.13 0.92 3.21
N PHE A 8 -7.46 0.33 2.22
CA PHE A 8 -6.29 0.91 1.54
C PHE A 8 -6.65 1.96 0.47
N SER A 9 -7.92 2.36 0.33
CA SER A 9 -8.37 3.30 -0.72
C SER A 9 -7.61 4.62 -0.73
N THR A 10 -7.36 5.22 0.44
CA THR A 10 -6.56 6.45 0.56
C THR A 10 -5.14 6.27 0.02
N LEU A 11 -4.48 5.16 0.38
CA LEU A 11 -3.13 4.84 -0.07
C LEU A 11 -3.11 4.62 -1.60
N ASN A 12 -4.08 3.87 -2.13
CA ASN A 12 -4.26 3.66 -3.57
C ASN A 12 -4.42 4.98 -4.32
N ASN A 13 -5.25 5.90 -3.79
CA ASN A 13 -5.49 7.21 -4.38
C ASN A 13 -4.21 8.06 -4.42
N PHE A 14 -3.38 8.03 -3.37
CA PHE A 14 -2.09 8.72 -3.40
C PHE A 14 -1.15 8.16 -4.46
N TYR A 15 -1.04 6.84 -4.59
CA TYR A 15 -0.20 6.22 -5.62
C TYR A 15 -0.73 6.50 -7.03
N TRP A 16 -2.05 6.52 -7.23
CA TRP A 16 -2.67 6.94 -8.48
C TRP A 16 -2.29 8.39 -8.82
N ARG A 17 -2.41 9.31 -7.86
CA ARG A 17 -1.98 10.71 -8.04
C ARG A 17 -0.49 10.81 -8.40
N ILE A 18 0.39 10.07 -7.72
CA ILE A 18 1.84 10.05 -7.99
C ILE A 18 2.12 9.59 -9.43
N ARG A 19 1.39 8.59 -9.92
CA ARG A 19 1.57 8.02 -11.26
C ARG A 19 1.24 9.02 -12.36
N TYR A 20 0.09 9.68 -12.25
CA TYR A 20 -0.42 10.56 -13.32
C TYR A 20 0.05 12.01 -13.20
N THR A 21 0.63 12.40 -12.06
CA THR A 21 1.22 13.73 -11.89
C THR A 21 2.51 13.85 -12.68
N ARG A 22 2.68 14.91 -13.47
CA ARG A 22 3.97 15.23 -14.13
C ARG A 22 4.89 16.09 -13.25
N SER A 23 4.32 16.96 -12.42
CA SER A 23 5.08 17.87 -11.55
C SER A 23 5.86 17.14 -10.45
N LYS A 24 7.17 17.41 -10.37
CA LYS A 24 8.04 16.86 -9.32
C LYS A 24 7.66 17.34 -7.92
N SER A 25 7.19 18.58 -7.77
CA SER A 25 6.79 19.13 -6.46
C SER A 25 5.54 18.42 -5.93
N GLU A 26 4.54 18.22 -6.78
CA GLU A 26 3.33 17.50 -6.43
C GLU A 26 3.62 16.03 -6.13
N LYS A 27 4.49 15.36 -6.92
CA LYS A 27 4.95 13.99 -6.58
C LYS A 27 5.53 13.92 -5.17
N ARG A 28 6.43 14.85 -4.80
CA ARG A 28 7.03 14.90 -3.45
C ARG A 28 5.97 15.12 -2.37
N LYS A 29 4.98 15.98 -2.63
CA LYS A 29 3.85 16.21 -1.72
C LYS A 29 3.05 14.93 -1.48
N PHE A 30 2.68 14.20 -2.53
CA PHE A 30 1.96 12.94 -2.38
C PHE A 30 2.80 11.84 -1.70
N TYR A 31 4.12 11.77 -1.95
CA TYR A 31 4.98 10.85 -1.20
C TYR A 31 5.02 11.16 0.30
N ARG A 32 4.95 12.44 0.71
CA ARG A 32 4.78 12.81 2.13
C ARG A 32 3.44 12.34 2.70
N TYR A 33 2.37 12.43 1.91
CA TYR A 33 1.06 11.90 2.32
C TYR A 33 1.04 10.37 2.43
N VAL A 34 1.72 9.67 1.52
CA VAL A 34 1.95 8.21 1.64
C VAL A 34 2.67 7.88 2.95
N ALA A 35 3.73 8.61 3.31
CA ALA A 35 4.44 8.36 4.56
C ALA A 35 3.55 8.56 5.80
N LYS A 36 2.73 9.62 5.82
CA LYS A 36 1.76 9.89 6.89
C LYS A 36 0.71 8.78 6.98
N GLU A 37 0.17 8.35 5.85
CA GLU A 37 -0.86 7.31 5.80
C GLU A 37 -0.31 5.93 6.19
N LYS A 38 0.91 5.60 5.78
CA LYS A 38 1.59 4.37 6.22
C LYS A 38 1.72 4.33 7.75
N LYS A 39 2.12 5.45 8.36
CA LYS A 39 2.21 5.56 9.82
C LYS A 39 0.85 5.34 10.47
N ARG A 40 -0.20 6.02 10.00
CA ARG A 40 -1.59 5.84 10.48
C ARG A 40 -2.05 4.38 10.39
N LEU A 41 -1.77 3.71 9.26
CA LEU A 41 -2.16 2.30 9.05
C LEU A 41 -1.47 1.37 10.04
N ILE A 42 -0.16 1.53 10.24
CA ILE A 42 0.61 0.75 11.23
C ILE A 42 0.07 0.98 12.64
N GLU A 43 -0.20 2.23 13.01
CA GLU A 43 -0.80 2.59 14.31
C GLU A 43 -2.19 1.99 14.50
N SER A 44 -2.96 1.83 13.42
CA SER A 44 -4.27 1.16 13.44
C SER A 44 -4.21 -0.37 13.46
N GLY A 45 -3.02 -0.97 13.52
CA GLY A 45 -2.84 -2.42 13.61
C GLY A 45 -2.76 -3.14 12.26
N VAL A 46 -2.54 -2.41 11.16
CA VAL A 46 -2.25 -3.04 9.86
C VAL A 46 -0.89 -3.73 9.93
N ASP A 47 -0.81 -4.95 9.37
CA ASP A 47 0.44 -5.68 9.28
C ASP A 47 1.50 -4.91 8.46
N LYS A 48 2.70 -4.82 9.03
CA LYS A 48 3.79 -4.01 8.46
C LYS A 48 4.30 -4.58 7.15
N GLU A 49 4.34 -5.91 7.04
CA GLU A 49 4.87 -6.59 5.85
C GLU A 49 3.86 -6.55 4.71
N GLU A 50 2.57 -6.75 5.00
CA GLU A 50 1.48 -6.55 4.05
C GLU A 50 1.53 -5.13 3.46
N LEU A 51 1.65 -4.11 4.33
CA LEU A 51 1.72 -2.72 3.91
C LEU A 51 2.97 -2.45 3.04
N ARG A 52 4.11 -3.03 3.39
CA ARG A 52 5.36 -2.90 2.61
C ARG A 52 5.20 -3.49 1.21
N LEU A 53 4.64 -4.70 1.13
CA LEU A 53 4.37 -5.39 -0.14
C LEU A 53 3.35 -4.64 -0.99
N LEU A 54 2.29 -4.11 -0.37
CA LEU A 54 1.29 -3.27 -1.02
C LEU A 54 1.92 -2.02 -1.63
N CYS A 55 2.68 -1.24 -0.85
CA CYS A 55 3.38 -0.05 -1.36
C CYS A 55 4.30 -0.38 -2.54
N ARG A 56 4.98 -1.54 -2.50
CA ARG A 56 5.87 -1.99 -3.57
C ARG A 56 5.07 -2.30 -4.85
N ALA A 57 3.95 -2.99 -4.74
CA ALA A 57 3.06 -3.27 -5.87
C ALA A 57 2.48 -1.97 -6.47
N LEU A 58 2.02 -1.04 -5.62
CA LEU A 58 1.43 0.23 -6.07
C LEU A 58 2.43 1.18 -6.74
N SER A 59 3.69 1.16 -6.29
CA SER A 59 4.75 2.00 -6.89
C SER A 59 5.05 1.65 -8.34
N ASN A 60 4.85 0.39 -8.73
CA ASN A 60 5.12 -0.10 -10.08
C ASN A 60 4.15 -1.23 -10.45
N THR A 61 3.06 -0.88 -11.12
CA THR A 61 2.02 -1.83 -11.55
C THR A 61 2.44 -2.75 -12.70
N LEU A 62 3.58 -2.51 -13.33
CA LEU A 62 4.13 -3.47 -14.29
C LEU A 62 4.94 -4.57 -13.60
N ASN A 63 5.16 -4.45 -12.28
CA ASN A 63 5.91 -5.45 -11.52
C ASN A 63 4.99 -6.58 -11.06
N LEU A 64 4.75 -7.53 -11.97
CA LEU A 64 3.96 -8.74 -11.70
C LEU A 64 4.53 -9.55 -10.53
N HIS A 65 5.85 -9.52 -10.29
CA HIS A 65 6.45 -10.21 -9.15
C HIS A 65 6.07 -9.56 -7.81
N ALA A 66 5.94 -8.24 -7.76
CA ALA A 66 5.49 -7.53 -6.56
C ALA A 66 4.02 -7.86 -6.24
N GLU A 67 3.16 -7.90 -7.27
CA GLU A 67 1.76 -8.32 -7.13
C GLU A 67 1.66 -9.77 -6.66
N ARG A 68 2.35 -10.70 -7.33
CA ARG A 68 2.38 -12.12 -6.94
C ARG A 68 2.83 -12.31 -5.49
N ARG A 69 3.87 -11.59 -5.06
CA ARG A 69 4.38 -11.67 -3.69
C ARG A 69 3.36 -11.17 -2.67
N LEU A 70 2.69 -10.05 -2.95
CA LEU A 70 1.62 -9.55 -2.08
C LEU A 70 0.46 -10.55 -1.99
N SER A 71 0.02 -11.09 -3.14
CA SER A 71 -1.05 -12.08 -3.19
C SER A 71 -0.70 -13.35 -2.44
N GLN A 72 0.53 -13.85 -2.60
CA GLN A 72 1.01 -15.04 -1.89
C GLN A 72 1.08 -14.79 -0.38
N TYR A 73 1.68 -13.67 0.05
CA TYR A 73 1.73 -13.28 1.45
C TYR A 73 0.34 -13.26 2.08
N ARG A 74 -0.64 -12.66 1.38
CA ARG A 74 -2.02 -12.61 1.85
C ARG A 74 -2.68 -13.97 1.97
N LYS A 75 -2.44 -14.88 1.02
CA LYS A 75 -2.94 -16.26 1.09
C LYS A 75 -2.36 -16.96 2.32
N ASP A 76 -1.04 -16.90 2.49
CA ASP A 76 -0.38 -17.63 3.56
C ASP A 76 -0.77 -17.12 4.96
N HIS A 77 -0.89 -15.79 5.11
CA HIS A 77 -1.07 -15.15 6.42
C HIS A 77 -2.53 -14.85 6.78
N PHE A 78 -3.44 -14.76 5.81
CA PHE A 78 -4.84 -14.41 6.07
C PHE A 78 -5.86 -15.45 5.57
N ALA A 79 -5.46 -16.41 4.70
CA ALA A 79 -6.35 -17.47 4.24
C ALA A 79 -6.24 -18.78 5.04
N SER A 80 -5.37 -18.84 6.06
CA SER A 80 -5.28 -19.97 7.00
C SER A 80 -6.26 -19.87 8.19
N ASN A 81 -7.41 -19.21 8.00
CA ASN A 81 -8.54 -19.21 8.93
C ASN A 81 -9.73 -19.92 8.32
#